data_AF-A0A6A5H826-F1
#
_entry.id   AF-A0A6A5H826-F1
#
_cell.length_a   1.000
_cell.length_b   1.000
_cell.length_c   1.000
_cell.angle_alpha   90.00
_cell.angle_beta   90.00
_cell.angle_gamma   90.00
#
_symmetry.space_group_name_H-M   'P 1'
#
loop_
_entity.id
_entity.type
_entity.pdbx_description
1 polymer ?
#
loop_
_entity_poly.entity_id
_entity_poly.type
_entity_poly.pdbx_seq_one_letter_code
_entity_poly.pdbx_strand_id
1 'polypeptide(L)'
;MFCLKWVNTLLIGKTEKLPFGEEPEGPIMDMPDLVMRKIMENVDFITMLKLRKVCHAFRNFIDDTKLDNELKKVNIKVTPSSIYAFFNFASAPWKSANFYYIRYGNHCLLKVKEGRIEKAKLIKNQDLVDVFFIDFGFIFRNQSKQLEKMNIETSSSDWYIPNHYDRDVMNSHRATYSIYGCCTCTRPLTYTFEAEKHLKKINKKYKLQPTADKFHDRFDCIVKSRESLISIQKLDMRVLRPSYF
;
A
#
# COMPACT_ATOMS: atom_id res chain seq x y z
N MET A 1 11.56 -7.70 -25.08
CA MET A 1 13.03 -7.75 -25.14
C MET A 1 13.61 -6.77 -24.14
N PHE A 2 13.90 -7.24 -22.92
CA PHE A 2 14.66 -6.49 -21.92
C PHE A 2 15.58 -7.48 -21.22
N CYS A 3 16.83 -7.54 -21.70
CA CYS A 3 17.89 -8.33 -21.10
C CYS A 3 18.51 -7.53 -19.97
N LEU A 4 18.38 -8.00 -18.73
CA LEU A 4 19.19 -7.53 -17.62
C LEU A 4 20.34 -8.51 -17.42
N LYS A 5 21.52 -8.09 -17.87
CA LYS A 5 22.81 -8.69 -17.53
C LYS A 5 23.23 -8.24 -16.12
N TRP A 6 24.16 -9.00 -15.55
CA TRP A 6 25.00 -8.76 -14.35
C TRP A 6 24.44 -9.37 -13.05
N VAL A 7 25.19 -10.12 -12.24
CA VAL A 7 26.61 -9.97 -11.84
C VAL A 7 27.30 -11.33 -11.58
N ASN A 8 28.54 -11.47 -12.07
CA ASN A 8 29.53 -12.46 -11.62
C ASN A 8 29.99 -12.15 -10.19
N THR A 9 29.91 -13.10 -9.25
CA THR A 9 30.90 -13.21 -8.16
C THR A 9 31.02 -14.66 -7.70
N LEU A 10 32.27 -15.02 -7.42
CA LEU A 10 32.88 -16.33 -7.22
C LEU A 10 32.36 -17.09 -5.99
N LEU A 11 32.23 -18.41 -6.16
CA LEU A 11 31.97 -19.46 -5.16
C LEU A 11 33.00 -19.50 -4.01
N ILE A 12 32.55 -19.94 -2.82
CA ILE A 12 33.09 -21.02 -1.94
C ILE A 12 32.05 -21.16 -0.80
N GLY A 13 31.49 -22.32 -0.43
CA GLY A 13 31.89 -23.70 -0.68
C GLY A 13 30.74 -24.72 -0.64
N LYS A 14 30.99 -25.81 -1.38
CA LYS A 14 30.43 -27.17 -1.36
C LYS A 14 28.90 -27.33 -1.24
N THR A 15 28.24 -27.23 -2.38
CA THR A 15 27.03 -28.00 -2.71
C THR A 15 27.39 -29.11 -3.69
N GLU A 16 26.85 -30.30 -3.43
CA GLU A 16 26.85 -31.42 -4.38
C GLU A 16 26.35 -30.91 -5.74
N LYS A 17 27.16 -31.13 -6.79
CA LYS A 17 26.86 -30.67 -8.14
C LYS A 17 25.68 -31.48 -8.69
N LEU A 18 24.52 -30.83 -8.84
CA LEU A 18 23.50 -31.25 -9.78
C LEU A 18 24.10 -31.25 -11.20
N PRO A 19 23.81 -32.26 -12.05
CA PRO A 19 24.40 -32.37 -13.38
C PRO A 19 24.03 -31.15 -14.23
N PHE A 20 25.04 -30.65 -14.92
CA PHE A 20 24.98 -29.51 -15.83
C PHE A 20 24.13 -29.88 -17.06
N GLY A 21 22.93 -29.31 -17.19
CA GLY A 21 22.14 -29.47 -18.41
C GLY A 21 20.65 -29.16 -18.36
N GLU A 22 20.02 -29.05 -17.20
CA GLU A 22 18.59 -28.74 -17.11
C GLU A 22 18.40 -27.47 -16.26
N GLU A 23 18.33 -26.31 -16.92
CA GLU A 23 17.64 -25.19 -16.29
C GLU A 23 16.19 -25.66 -16.06
N PRO A 24 15.58 -25.40 -14.88
CA PRO A 24 14.17 -25.69 -14.70
C PRO A 24 13.37 -24.83 -15.69
N GLU A 25 13.01 -25.42 -16.82
CA GLU A 25 12.17 -24.79 -17.83
C GLU A 25 10.72 -24.77 -17.32
N GLY A 26 10.23 -23.58 -16.95
CA GLY A 26 8.84 -23.42 -16.55
C GLY A 26 8.57 -22.10 -15.81
N PRO A 27 7.34 -21.59 -15.83
CA PRO A 27 6.87 -20.57 -14.90
C PRO A 27 7.25 -20.93 -13.46
N ILE A 28 7.70 -19.94 -12.67
CA ILE A 28 7.99 -20.13 -11.23
C ILE A 28 6.81 -20.73 -10.46
N MET A 29 5.58 -20.49 -10.91
CA MET A 29 4.37 -21.03 -10.28
C MET A 29 4.16 -22.54 -10.53
N ASP A 30 4.94 -23.16 -11.41
CA ASP A 30 4.91 -24.60 -11.64
C ASP A 30 5.80 -25.36 -10.63
N MET A 31 6.56 -24.63 -9.80
CA MET A 31 7.29 -25.22 -8.69
C MET A 31 6.32 -25.81 -7.66
N PRO A 32 6.67 -26.94 -7.01
CA PRO A 32 5.83 -27.52 -5.95
C PRO A 32 5.50 -26.53 -4.84
N ASP A 33 4.29 -26.63 -4.27
CA ASP A 33 3.79 -25.71 -3.23
C ASP A 33 4.75 -25.54 -2.05
N LEU A 34 5.46 -26.61 -1.66
CA LEU A 34 6.45 -26.55 -0.59
C LEU A 34 7.61 -25.59 -0.92
N VAL A 35 8.09 -25.63 -2.16
CA VAL A 35 9.16 -24.75 -2.65
C VAL A 35 8.64 -23.31 -2.70
N MET A 36 7.44 -23.10 -3.24
CA MET A 36 6.83 -21.77 -3.32
C MET A 36 6.59 -21.16 -1.93
N ARG A 37 6.16 -21.96 -0.96
CA ARG A 37 6.02 -21.52 0.44
C ARG A 37 7.36 -21.10 1.01
N LYS A 38 8.42 -21.89 0.78
CA LYS A 38 9.77 -21.57 1.24
C LYS A 38 10.32 -20.29 0.62
N ILE A 39 10.05 -20.06 -0.66
CA ILE A 39 10.40 -18.80 -1.33
C ILE A 39 9.66 -17.64 -0.65
N MET A 40 8.34 -17.74 -0.50
CA MET A 40 7.53 -16.65 0.07
C MET A 40 7.84 -16.34 1.54
N GLU A 41 8.22 -17.35 2.34
CA GLU A 41 8.72 -17.13 3.71
C GLU A 41 9.96 -16.23 3.77
N ASN A 42 10.72 -16.13 2.68
CA ASN A 42 11.92 -15.29 2.58
C ASN A 42 11.68 -13.97 1.83
N VAL A 43 10.45 -13.72 1.37
CA VAL A 43 10.09 -12.51 0.61
C VAL A 43 9.59 -11.44 1.59
N ASP A 44 10.15 -10.23 1.50
CA ASP A 44 9.66 -9.13 2.33
C ASP A 44 8.23 -8.70 1.96
N PHE A 45 7.56 -8.07 2.91
CA PHE A 45 6.16 -7.68 2.80
C PHE A 45 5.85 -6.84 1.55
N ILE A 46 6.69 -5.86 1.24
CA ILE A 46 6.46 -4.97 0.08
C ILE A 46 6.64 -5.74 -1.22
N THR A 47 7.57 -6.68 -1.26
CA THR A 47 7.75 -7.57 -2.41
C THR A 47 6.60 -8.54 -2.55
N MET A 48 6.03 -9.06 -1.46
CA MET A 48 4.81 -9.86 -1.48
C MET A 48 3.62 -9.07 -2.07
N LEU A 49 3.44 -7.80 -1.69
CA LEU A 49 2.42 -6.93 -2.30
C LEU A 49 2.62 -6.69 -3.80
N LYS A 50 3.88 -6.64 -4.26
CA LYS A 50 4.19 -6.53 -5.69
C LYS A 50 3.86 -7.83 -6.41
N LEU A 51 4.27 -8.99 -5.87
CA LEU A 51 4.01 -10.31 -6.46
C LEU A 51 2.52 -10.58 -6.63
N ARG A 52 1.70 -10.20 -5.64
CA ARG A 52 0.22 -10.27 -5.71
C ARG A 52 -0.39 -9.50 -6.90
N LYS A 53 0.36 -8.54 -7.46
CA LYS A 53 -0.03 -7.73 -8.63
C LYS A 53 0.53 -8.24 -9.95
N VAL A 54 1.45 -9.21 -9.93
CA VAL A 54 2.09 -9.76 -11.14
C VAL A 54 1.13 -10.66 -11.92
N CYS A 55 0.57 -11.69 -11.28
CA CYS A 55 -0.38 -12.61 -11.93
C CYS A 55 -1.41 -13.20 -10.96
N HIS A 56 -2.46 -13.83 -11.51
CA HIS A 56 -3.51 -14.47 -10.73
C HIS A 56 -3.00 -15.64 -9.88
N ALA A 57 -2.05 -16.42 -10.40
CA ALA A 57 -1.47 -17.56 -9.69
C ALA A 57 -0.74 -17.11 -8.40
N PHE A 58 0.11 -16.08 -8.47
CA PHE A 58 0.73 -15.49 -7.28
C PHE A 58 -0.30 -14.93 -6.31
N ARG A 59 -1.34 -14.26 -6.82
CA ARG A 59 -2.39 -13.69 -5.98
C ARG A 59 -3.13 -14.77 -5.20
N ASN A 60 -3.59 -15.81 -5.88
CA ASN A 60 -4.30 -16.92 -5.24
C ASN A 60 -3.39 -17.63 -4.25
N PHE A 61 -2.14 -17.94 -4.64
CA PHE A 61 -1.17 -18.56 -3.73
C PHE A 61 -0.98 -17.75 -2.45
N ILE A 62 -0.69 -16.44 -2.55
CA ILE A 62 -0.48 -15.56 -1.39
C ILE A 62 -1.76 -15.44 -0.54
N ASP A 63 -2.92 -15.31 -1.18
CA ASP A 63 -4.19 -15.12 -0.49
C ASP A 63 -4.65 -16.41 0.22
N ASP A 64 -4.35 -17.59 -0.34
CA ASP A 64 -4.80 -18.89 0.19
C ASP A 64 -3.83 -19.49 1.23
N THR A 65 -2.52 -19.27 1.05
CA THR A 65 -1.50 -19.84 1.96
C THR A 65 -1.47 -19.18 3.33
N LYS A 66 -2.17 -18.05 3.52
CA LYS A 66 -2.23 -17.29 4.78
C LYS A 66 -0.83 -17.08 5.40
N LEU A 67 0.14 -16.76 4.54
CA LEU A 67 1.54 -16.59 4.94
C LEU A 67 1.65 -15.55 6.05
N ASP A 68 2.54 -15.84 7.00
CA ASP A 68 2.85 -14.87 8.02
C ASP A 68 3.52 -13.66 7.38
N ASN A 69 2.90 -12.49 7.59
CA ASN A 69 3.37 -11.22 7.08
C ASN A 69 4.24 -10.48 8.09
N GLU A 70 4.48 -11.08 9.27
CA GLU A 70 5.27 -10.54 10.38
C GLU A 70 4.83 -9.14 10.84
N LEU A 71 3.59 -8.76 10.53
CA LEU A 71 3.04 -7.48 10.88
C LEU A 71 2.88 -7.41 12.41
N LYS A 72 3.52 -6.41 13.02
CA LYS A 72 3.48 -6.20 14.47
C LYS A 72 2.60 -5.03 14.86
N LYS A 73 2.71 -3.91 14.13
CA LYS A 73 1.98 -2.69 14.46
C LYS A 73 1.31 -2.11 13.24
N VAL A 74 0.06 -1.71 13.44
CA VAL A 74 -0.79 -1.07 12.43
C VAL A 74 -1.28 0.25 13.02
N ASN A 75 -1.01 1.36 12.33
CA ASN A 75 -1.61 2.65 12.66
C ASN A 75 -2.28 3.20 11.41
N ILE A 76 -3.58 3.40 11.46
CA ILE A 76 -4.39 3.91 10.36
C ILE A 76 -5.05 5.20 10.82
N LYS A 77 -4.91 6.26 10.03
CA LYS A 77 -5.64 7.51 10.21
C LYS A 77 -6.51 7.78 9.00
N VAL A 78 -7.81 7.87 9.22
CA VAL A 78 -8.82 8.16 8.21
C VAL A 78 -9.29 9.61 8.37
N THR A 79 -9.34 10.32 7.26
CA THR A 79 -9.78 11.72 7.19
C THR A 79 -10.79 11.84 6.03
N PRO A 80 -11.45 13.01 5.84
CA PRO A 80 -12.42 13.15 4.74
C PRO A 80 -11.88 12.74 3.37
N SER A 81 -10.60 13.02 3.10
CA SER A 81 -10.01 12.88 1.77
C SER A 81 -8.68 12.15 1.77
N SER A 82 -8.30 11.51 2.88
CA SER A 82 -7.08 10.70 2.91
C SER A 82 -7.11 9.56 3.92
N ILE A 83 -6.35 8.51 3.61
CA ILE A 83 -5.97 7.44 4.53
C ILE A 83 -4.45 7.45 4.65
N TYR A 84 -3.98 7.49 5.89
CA TYR A 84 -2.57 7.33 6.23
C TYR A 84 -2.41 6.02 6.98
N ALA A 85 -1.52 5.16 6.50
CA ALA A 85 -1.25 3.88 7.14
C ALA A 85 0.24 3.72 7.40
N PHE A 86 0.59 3.38 8.63
CA PHE A 86 1.94 3.05 9.05
C PHE A 86 1.97 1.61 9.56
N PHE A 87 2.76 0.77 8.90
CA PHE A 87 2.96 -0.63 9.23
C PHE A 87 4.40 -0.87 9.70
N ASN A 88 4.54 -1.67 10.77
CA ASN A 88 5.82 -2.10 11.31
C ASN A 88 5.87 -3.64 11.34
N PHE A 89 7.01 -4.19 10.92
CA PHE A 89 7.21 -5.63 10.72
C PHE A 89 8.32 -6.18 11.64
N ALA A 90 8.22 -7.46 11.99
CA ALA A 90 9.13 -8.13 12.93
C ALA A 90 10.55 -8.34 12.39
N SER A 91 10.72 -8.89 11.18
CA SER A 91 12.04 -9.18 10.59
C SER A 91 12.92 -7.97 10.38
N ALA A 92 12.33 -6.78 10.35
CA ALA A 92 13.05 -5.56 10.11
C ALA A 92 12.43 -4.38 10.86
N PRO A 93 12.78 -4.18 12.14
CA PRO A 93 12.27 -3.09 12.97
C PRO A 93 12.46 -1.70 12.34
N TRP A 94 13.51 -1.56 11.52
CA TRP A 94 13.86 -0.36 10.74
C TRP A 94 13.06 -0.23 9.44
N LYS A 95 12.53 -1.33 8.89
CA LYS A 95 11.63 -1.33 7.74
C LYS A 95 10.21 -1.13 8.26
N SER A 96 9.87 0.14 8.46
CA SER A 96 8.48 0.56 8.49
C SER A 96 8.06 1.04 7.12
N ALA A 97 6.80 0.83 6.80
CA ALA A 97 6.20 1.31 5.56
C ALA A 97 5.09 2.30 5.87
N ASN A 98 5.18 3.48 5.26
CA ASN A 98 4.14 4.48 5.28
C ASN A 98 3.43 4.50 3.94
N PHE A 99 2.11 4.54 3.98
CA PHE A 99 1.25 4.61 2.82
C PHE A 99 0.32 5.80 2.96
N TYR A 100 0.28 6.62 1.93
CA TYR A 100 -0.52 7.83 1.86
C TYR A 100 -1.45 7.70 0.67
N TYR A 101 -2.74 7.58 0.95
CA TYR A 101 -3.81 7.57 -0.04
C TYR A 101 -4.54 8.89 0.05
N ILE A 102 -4.43 9.73 -0.97
CA ILE A 102 -5.05 11.07 -0.99
C ILE A 102 -5.99 11.16 -2.17
N ARG A 103 -7.21 11.62 -1.91
CA ARG A 103 -8.22 11.87 -2.95
C ARG A 103 -7.75 13.00 -3.87
N TYR A 104 -7.88 12.78 -5.17
CA TYR A 104 -7.53 13.77 -6.19
C TYR A 104 -8.55 13.74 -7.33
N GLY A 105 -9.63 14.50 -7.16
CA GLY A 105 -10.80 14.37 -8.03
C GLY A 105 -11.45 12.98 -7.89
N ASN A 106 -11.58 12.26 -9.00
CA ASN A 106 -12.04 10.87 -9.05
C ASN A 106 -10.87 9.86 -9.01
N HIS A 107 -9.65 10.33 -8.78
CA HIS A 107 -8.44 9.53 -8.72
C HIS A 107 -7.94 9.44 -7.27
N CYS A 108 -7.01 8.51 -7.04
CA CYS A 108 -6.28 8.37 -5.78
C CYS A 108 -4.79 8.60 -6.02
N LEU A 109 -4.21 9.60 -5.35
CA LEU A 109 -2.76 9.73 -5.22
C LEU A 109 -2.29 8.72 -4.19
N LEU A 110 -1.44 7.78 -4.61
CA LEU A 110 -0.77 6.84 -3.72
C LEU A 110 0.70 7.25 -3.61
N LYS A 111 1.18 7.46 -2.39
CA LYS A 111 2.60 7.51 -2.08
C LYS A 111 2.95 6.42 -1.07
N VAL A 112 4.05 5.72 -1.32
CA VAL A 112 4.60 4.69 -0.44
C VAL A 112 6.00 5.11 -0.05
N LYS A 113 6.32 5.03 1.23
CA LYS A 113 7.65 5.29 1.78
C LYS A 113 8.09 4.13 2.65
N GLU A 114 9.17 3.49 2.25
CA GLU A 114 9.81 2.37 2.95
C GLU A 114 11.29 2.71 3.15
N GLY A 115 11.66 3.08 4.38
CA GLY A 115 13.00 3.60 4.65
C GLY A 115 13.35 4.80 3.76
N ARG A 116 14.35 4.63 2.88
CA ARG A 116 14.79 5.64 1.89
C ARG A 116 14.09 5.54 0.54
N ILE A 117 13.32 4.47 0.30
CA ILE A 117 12.63 4.25 -0.96
C ILE A 117 11.27 4.95 -0.90
N GLU A 118 11.04 5.86 -1.84
CA GLU A 118 9.75 6.50 -2.04
C GLU A 118 9.24 6.20 -3.44
N LYS A 119 7.97 5.84 -3.56
CA LYS A 119 7.29 5.67 -4.84
C LYS A 119 5.92 6.32 -4.79
N ALA A 120 5.57 7.05 -5.84
CA ALA A 120 4.26 7.65 -5.97
C ALA A 120 3.63 7.34 -7.31
N LYS A 121 2.31 7.26 -7.34
CA LYS A 121 1.53 7.08 -8.56
C LYS A 121 0.12 7.65 -8.41
N LEU A 122 -0.47 8.02 -9.54
CA LEU A 122 -1.89 8.34 -9.64
C LEU A 122 -2.65 7.08 -10.06
N ILE A 123 -3.57 6.62 -9.23
CA ILE A 123 -4.49 5.54 -9.54
C ILE A 123 -5.77 6.16 -10.08
N LYS A 124 -6.06 5.89 -11.35
CA LYS A 124 -7.16 6.55 -12.06
C LYS A 124 -8.51 5.94 -11.70
N ASN A 125 -9.54 6.76 -11.51
CA ASN A 125 -10.95 6.36 -11.41
C ASN A 125 -11.20 5.34 -10.30
N GLN A 126 -10.52 5.50 -9.17
CA GLN A 126 -10.69 4.65 -7.99
C GLN A 126 -10.78 5.50 -6.73
N ASP A 127 -11.73 5.13 -5.88
CA ASP A 127 -11.89 5.73 -4.56
C ASP A 127 -10.80 5.22 -3.62
N LEU A 128 -10.28 6.13 -2.80
CA LEU A 128 -9.12 5.87 -1.94
C LEU A 128 -9.36 4.70 -0.95
N VAL A 129 -10.59 4.52 -0.46
CA VAL A 129 -10.93 3.45 0.49
C VAL A 129 -10.85 2.10 -0.22
N ASP A 130 -11.36 2.01 -1.45
CA ASP A 130 -11.27 0.78 -2.23
C ASP A 130 -9.83 0.43 -2.57
N VAL A 131 -9.02 1.41 -2.95
CA VAL A 131 -7.58 1.19 -3.20
C VAL A 131 -6.90 0.65 -1.94
N PHE A 132 -7.16 1.26 -0.78
CA PHE A 132 -6.58 0.83 0.49
C PHE A 132 -6.91 -0.64 0.79
N PHE A 133 -8.17 -1.06 0.62
CA PHE A 133 -8.58 -2.44 0.87
C PHE A 133 -8.17 -3.43 -0.23
N ILE A 134 -7.97 -2.98 -1.48
CA ILE A 134 -7.31 -3.79 -2.51
C ILE A 134 -5.88 -4.12 -2.09
N ASP A 135 -5.15 -3.13 -1.57
CA ASP A 135 -3.76 -3.30 -1.16
C ASP A 135 -3.63 -4.11 0.13
N PHE A 136 -4.50 -3.90 1.12
CA PHE A 136 -4.30 -4.46 2.47
C PHE A 136 -5.42 -5.31 3.03
N GLY A 137 -6.56 -5.44 2.34
CA GLY A 137 -7.70 -6.20 2.85
C GLY A 137 -7.36 -7.68 3.10
N PHE A 138 -6.53 -8.28 2.24
CA PHE A 138 -6.09 -9.67 2.39
C PHE A 138 -5.21 -9.88 3.63
N ILE A 139 -4.40 -8.88 4.02
CA ILE A 139 -3.55 -8.95 5.21
C ILE A 139 -4.42 -9.04 6.45
N PHE A 140 -5.39 -8.13 6.59
CA PHE A 140 -6.30 -8.16 7.72
C PHE A 140 -7.14 -9.43 7.75
N ARG A 141 -7.45 -10.02 6.59
CA ARG A 141 -8.14 -11.31 6.49
C ARG A 141 -7.25 -12.49 6.92
N ASN A 142 -5.97 -12.46 6.56
CA ASN A 142 -5.05 -13.58 6.74
C ASN A 142 -4.16 -13.44 7.98
N GLN A 143 -4.27 -12.33 8.72
CA GLN A 143 -3.49 -12.09 9.93
C GLN A 143 -3.74 -13.20 10.95
N SER A 144 -2.77 -14.09 11.16
CA SER A 144 -2.82 -15.20 12.12
C SER A 144 -2.03 -14.89 13.39
N LYS A 145 -0.88 -14.21 13.26
CA LYS A 145 -0.05 -13.80 14.39
C LYS A 145 -0.67 -12.62 15.13
N GLN A 146 -0.46 -12.62 16.45
CA GLN A 146 -0.90 -11.54 17.31
C GLN A 146 -0.20 -10.22 16.97
N LEU A 147 -0.99 -9.15 16.80
CA LEU A 147 -0.49 -7.79 16.66
C LEU A 147 -0.10 -7.23 18.03
N GLU A 148 1.06 -6.58 18.12
CA GLU A 148 1.47 -5.85 19.33
C GLU A 148 0.59 -4.60 19.53
N LYS A 149 0.25 -3.92 18.43
CA LYS A 149 -0.59 -2.72 18.48
C LYS A 149 -1.39 -2.52 17.20
N MET A 150 -2.66 -2.19 17.35
CA MET A 150 -3.48 -1.63 16.29
C MET A 150 -4.09 -0.31 16.75
N ASN A 151 -3.91 0.75 15.96
CA ASN A 151 -4.56 2.05 16.17
C ASN A 151 -5.36 2.42 14.93
N ILE A 152 -6.65 2.71 15.10
CA ILE A 152 -7.48 3.29 14.06
C ILE A 152 -8.02 4.62 14.56
N GLU A 153 -7.58 5.70 13.93
CA GLU A 153 -7.99 7.06 14.23
C GLU A 153 -8.81 7.62 13.08
N THR A 154 -9.91 8.29 13.39
CA THR A 154 -10.62 9.15 12.45
C THR A 154 -10.43 10.61 12.84
N SER A 155 -10.25 11.50 11.88
CA SER A 155 -10.12 12.94 12.12
C SER A 155 -10.92 13.73 11.10
N SER A 156 -11.66 14.74 11.56
CA SER A 156 -12.50 15.58 10.70
C SER A 156 -11.74 16.47 9.71
N SER A 157 -10.42 16.54 9.85
CA SER A 157 -9.58 17.48 9.11
C SER A 157 -8.56 16.71 8.29
N ASP A 158 -8.35 17.13 7.04
CA ASP A 158 -7.30 16.62 6.16
C ASP A 158 -5.97 17.34 6.44
N TRP A 159 -4.86 16.59 6.43
CA TRP A 159 -3.51 17.09 6.73
C TRP A 159 -2.57 16.79 5.55
N TYR A 160 -2.50 17.68 4.57
CA TYR A 160 -1.61 17.50 3.42
C TYR A 160 -0.19 17.96 3.73
N ILE A 161 0.52 17.19 4.56
CA ILE A 161 1.94 17.42 4.80
C ILE A 161 2.69 17.20 3.47
N PRO A 162 3.64 18.06 3.09
CA PRO A 162 4.34 17.95 1.80
C PRO A 162 4.93 16.57 1.49
N ASN A 163 5.32 15.81 2.52
CA ASN A 163 5.90 14.47 2.34
C ASN A 163 4.86 13.38 2.03
N HIS A 164 3.56 13.65 2.11
CA HIS A 164 2.48 12.68 1.92
C HIS A 164 2.07 12.48 0.45
N TYR A 165 2.48 13.36 -0.44
CA TYR A 165 2.13 13.30 -1.86
C TYR A 165 3.38 13.58 -2.70
N ASP A 166 3.24 13.31 -3.99
CA ASP A 166 4.26 13.62 -4.98
C ASP A 166 3.74 14.70 -5.93
N ARG A 167 4.42 15.84 -5.90
CA ARG A 167 4.04 17.02 -6.67
C ARG A 167 4.19 16.79 -8.18
N ASP A 168 5.17 16.00 -8.59
CA ASP A 168 5.44 15.77 -10.01
C ASP A 168 4.40 14.81 -10.59
N VAL A 169 3.93 13.84 -9.81
CA VAL A 169 2.74 13.05 -10.12
C VAL A 169 1.49 13.94 -10.25
N MET A 170 1.30 14.92 -9.37
CA MET A 170 0.18 15.86 -9.50
C MET A 170 0.29 16.73 -10.75
N ASN A 171 1.49 17.25 -11.04
CA ASN A 171 1.74 18.12 -12.20
C ASN A 171 1.58 17.37 -13.52
N SER A 172 2.06 16.12 -13.62
CA SER A 172 1.90 15.31 -14.83
C SER A 172 0.43 15.09 -15.20
N HIS A 173 -0.45 14.89 -14.21
CA HIS A 173 -1.88 14.77 -14.44
C HIS A 173 -2.54 16.10 -14.80
N ARG A 174 -2.11 17.22 -14.20
CA ARG A 174 -2.65 18.55 -14.53
C ARG A 174 -2.30 18.98 -15.94
N ALA A 175 -1.15 18.55 -16.46
CA ALA A 175 -0.70 18.85 -17.82
C ALA A 175 -1.49 18.09 -18.91
N THR A 176 -2.20 17.01 -18.59
CA THR A 176 -2.81 16.11 -19.59
C THR A 176 -4.19 16.55 -20.12
N TYR A 177 -4.75 17.67 -19.64
CA TYR A 177 -6.04 18.20 -20.11
C TYR A 177 -5.87 19.26 -21.22
N SER A 178 -5.56 18.84 -22.45
CA SER A 178 -5.99 19.56 -23.69
C SER A 178 -5.65 18.77 -24.96
N ILE A 179 -6.69 18.39 -25.72
CA ILE A 179 -6.60 18.18 -27.18
C ILE A 179 -7.60 19.07 -27.96
N TYR A 180 -8.59 19.69 -27.30
CA TYR A 180 -9.63 20.48 -27.96
C TYR A 180 -10.14 21.72 -27.16
N GLY A 181 -9.39 22.22 -26.17
CA GLY A 181 -9.84 23.34 -25.33
C GLY A 181 -8.78 24.42 -25.21
N CYS A 182 -9.20 25.68 -25.34
CA CYS A 182 -8.38 26.88 -25.14
C CYS A 182 -7.35 26.70 -24.02
N CYS A 183 -6.11 27.10 -24.28
CA CYS A 183 -4.95 26.98 -23.40
C CYS A 183 -5.17 27.58 -22.01
N THR A 184 -5.85 26.88 -21.12
CA THR A 184 -5.72 27.06 -19.67
C THR A 184 -4.66 26.11 -19.16
N CYS A 185 -3.45 26.18 -19.75
CA CYS A 185 -2.28 25.48 -19.24
C CYS A 185 -2.06 25.98 -17.81
N THR A 186 -2.60 25.27 -16.82
CA THR A 186 -2.43 25.71 -15.45
C THR A 186 -0.96 25.46 -15.11
N ARG A 187 -0.22 26.53 -14.78
CA ARG A 187 1.21 26.41 -14.48
C ARG A 187 1.46 25.27 -13.47
N PRO A 188 2.56 24.51 -13.63
CA PRO A 188 2.95 23.49 -12.67
C PRO A 188 2.97 24.08 -11.25
N LEU A 189 2.56 23.29 -10.28
CA LEU A 189 2.76 23.60 -8.87
C LEU A 189 4.26 23.60 -8.64
N THR A 190 4.83 24.72 -8.21
CA THR A 190 6.28 24.83 -7.97
C THR A 190 6.60 24.60 -6.50
N TYR A 191 5.80 25.18 -5.60
CA TYR A 191 6.03 25.12 -4.16
C TYR A 191 5.14 24.11 -3.45
N THR A 192 5.63 23.55 -2.34
CA THR A 192 4.88 22.59 -1.50
C THR A 192 3.57 23.17 -0.99
N PHE A 193 3.57 24.44 -0.59
CA PHE A 193 2.36 25.17 -0.16
C PHE A 193 1.33 25.33 -1.28
N GLU A 194 1.75 25.50 -2.54
CA GLU A 194 0.81 25.57 -3.67
C GLU A 194 0.10 24.22 -3.87
N ALA A 195 0.86 23.12 -3.77
CA ALA A 195 0.29 21.77 -3.86
C ALA A 195 -0.66 21.45 -2.71
N GLU A 196 -0.30 21.84 -1.48
CA GLU A 196 -1.17 21.73 -0.31
C GLU A 196 -2.46 22.52 -0.51
N LYS A 197 -2.36 23.79 -0.92
CA LYS A 197 -3.53 24.66 -1.17
C LYS A 197 -4.43 24.09 -2.26
N HIS A 198 -3.85 23.50 -3.30
CA HIS A 198 -4.57 22.83 -4.38
C HIS A 198 -5.34 21.60 -3.87
N LEU A 199 -4.70 20.75 -3.06
CA LEU A 199 -5.36 19.60 -2.43
C LEU A 199 -6.50 20.06 -1.51
N LYS A 200 -6.26 21.05 -0.63
CA LYS A 200 -7.30 21.67 0.21
C LYS A 200 -8.48 22.17 -0.61
N LYS A 201 -8.22 22.82 -1.75
CA LYS A 201 -9.28 23.35 -2.62
C LYS A 201 -10.13 22.24 -3.23
N ILE A 202 -9.51 21.22 -3.83
CA ILE A 202 -10.23 20.11 -4.48
C ILE A 202 -11.04 19.30 -3.46
N ASN A 203 -10.48 19.13 -2.27
CA ASN A 203 -11.03 18.24 -1.27
C ASN A 203 -11.95 18.91 -0.24
N LYS A 204 -12.09 20.24 -0.28
CA LYS A 204 -12.99 21.03 0.60
C LYS A 204 -14.43 20.48 0.67
N LYS A 205 -14.91 19.83 -0.40
CA LYS A 205 -16.28 19.31 -0.50
C LYS A 205 -16.50 18.01 0.29
N TYR A 206 -15.45 17.25 0.61
CA TYR A 206 -15.61 15.96 1.27
C TYR A 206 -15.77 16.13 2.78
N LYS A 207 -16.58 15.26 3.37
CA LYS A 207 -16.82 15.17 4.81
C LYS A 207 -16.28 13.85 5.34
N LEU A 208 -15.99 13.80 6.64
CA LEU A 208 -15.43 12.60 7.27
C LEU A 208 -16.40 11.43 7.17
N GLN A 209 -17.67 11.66 7.50
CA GLN A 209 -18.66 10.60 7.68
C GLN A 209 -18.74 9.62 6.48
N PRO A 210 -18.94 10.05 5.22
CA PRO A 210 -18.98 9.11 4.10
C PRO A 210 -17.71 8.26 3.91
N THR A 211 -16.53 8.85 4.14
CA THR A 211 -15.25 8.14 4.01
C THR A 211 -15.02 7.19 5.19
N ALA A 212 -15.36 7.61 6.40
CA ALA A 212 -15.26 6.81 7.61
C ALA A 212 -16.24 5.63 7.58
N ASP A 213 -17.51 5.86 7.22
CA ASP A 213 -18.54 4.83 7.13
C ASP A 213 -18.11 3.75 6.12
N LYS A 214 -17.72 4.15 4.90
CA LYS A 214 -17.21 3.19 3.89
C LYS A 214 -15.97 2.43 4.37
N PHE A 215 -15.07 3.09 5.09
CA PHE A 215 -13.89 2.44 5.65
C PHE A 215 -14.29 1.39 6.70
N HIS A 216 -15.18 1.75 7.63
CA HIS A 216 -15.66 0.88 8.68
C HIS A 216 -16.46 -0.30 8.12
N ASP A 217 -17.34 -0.08 7.14
CA ASP A 217 -18.10 -1.13 6.48
C ASP A 217 -17.17 -2.17 5.83
N ARG A 218 -16.16 -1.70 5.09
CA ARG A 218 -15.17 -2.59 4.45
C ARG A 218 -14.33 -3.34 5.48
N PHE A 219 -13.93 -2.68 6.56
CA PHE A 219 -13.15 -3.29 7.63
C PHE A 219 -13.98 -4.35 8.38
N ASP A 220 -15.22 -4.02 8.72
CA ASP A 220 -16.18 -4.91 9.37
C ASP A 220 -16.47 -6.15 8.51
N CYS A 221 -16.67 -5.98 7.19
CA CYS A 221 -16.77 -7.10 6.26
C CYS A 221 -15.57 -8.05 6.34
N ILE A 222 -14.35 -7.53 6.46
CA ILE A 222 -13.16 -8.36 6.60
C ILE A 222 -13.18 -9.10 7.94
N VAL A 223 -13.42 -8.39 9.04
CA VAL A 223 -13.44 -8.99 10.38
C VAL A 223 -14.50 -10.10 10.47
N LYS A 224 -15.71 -9.87 9.94
CA LYS A 224 -16.80 -10.86 9.89
C LYS A 224 -16.50 -12.06 8.99
N SER A 225 -15.69 -11.90 7.96
CA SER A 225 -15.33 -12.99 7.04
C SER A 225 -14.31 -13.98 7.61
N ARG A 226 -13.74 -13.69 8.79
CA ARG A 226 -12.69 -14.52 9.37
C ARG A 226 -13.27 -15.63 10.24
N GLU A 227 -12.64 -16.79 10.18
CA GLU A 227 -12.92 -17.93 11.07
C GLU A 227 -12.50 -17.64 12.53
N SER A 228 -11.54 -16.74 12.72
CA SER A 228 -11.00 -16.39 14.04
C SER A 228 -10.76 -14.88 14.19
N LEU A 229 -10.91 -14.40 15.42
CA LEU A 229 -10.66 -13.00 15.77
C LEU A 229 -9.19 -12.62 15.51
N ILE A 230 -8.96 -11.36 15.14
CA ILE A 230 -7.60 -10.81 15.06
C ILE A 230 -7.09 -10.66 16.51
N SER A 231 -6.04 -11.40 16.87
CA SER A 231 -5.42 -11.26 18.19
C SER A 231 -4.60 -9.97 18.23
N ILE A 232 -4.91 -9.07 19.19
CA ILE A 232 -4.27 -7.76 19.33
C ILE A 232 -3.97 -7.52 20.81
N GLN A 233 -2.72 -7.19 21.15
CA GLN A 233 -2.33 -6.88 22.54
C GLN A 233 -2.85 -5.51 22.97
N LYS A 234 -2.75 -4.49 22.09
CA LYS A 234 -3.20 -3.13 22.35
C LYS A 234 -4.03 -2.62 21.17
N LEU A 235 -5.32 -2.44 21.40
CA LEU A 235 -6.24 -1.83 20.44
C LEU A 235 -6.62 -0.42 20.92
N ASP A 236 -6.24 0.57 20.12
CA ASP A 236 -6.65 1.97 20.30
C ASP A 236 -7.62 2.35 19.17
N MET A 237 -8.80 2.85 19.50
CA MET A 237 -9.74 3.42 18.51
C MET A 237 -10.13 4.82 18.96
N ARG A 238 -9.91 5.81 18.09
CA ARG A 238 -10.13 7.24 18.43
C ARG A 238 -10.91 7.96 17.34
N VAL A 239 -11.84 8.81 17.77
CA VAL A 239 -12.57 9.73 16.88
C VAL A 239 -12.21 11.15 17.29
N LEU A 240 -11.34 11.80 16.51
CA LEU A 240 -10.98 13.20 16.72
C LEU A 240 -12.01 14.09 16.00
N ARG A 241 -12.91 14.66 16.80
CA ARG A 241 -13.82 15.72 16.36
C ARG A 241 -13.09 17.06 16.40
N PRO A 242 -13.40 18.00 15.49
CA PRO A 242 -12.82 19.32 15.57
C PRO A 242 -13.36 19.99 16.84
N SER A 243 -12.47 20.50 17.69
CA SER A 243 -12.85 21.36 18.80
C SER A 243 -13.30 22.69 18.19
N TYR A 244 -14.61 22.92 18.15
CA TYR A 244 -15.14 24.26 17.89
C TYR A 244 -14.81 25.11 19.13
N PHE A 245 -13.80 25.96 19.01
CA PHE A 245 -13.56 27.10 19.89
C PHE A 245 -13.78 28.37 19.08
#